data_AF-A0A081L8M3-F1
#
_entry.id   AF-A0A081L8M3-F1
#
_cell.length_a   1.000
_cell.length_b   1.000
_cell.length_c   1.000
_cell.angle_alpha   90.00
_cell.angle_beta   90.00
_cell.angle_gamma   90.00
#
_symmetry.space_group_name_H-M   'P 1'
#
loop_
_entity.id
_entity.type
_entity.pdbx_description
1 polymer ?
#
loop_
_entity_poly.entity_id
_entity_poly.type
_entity_poly.pdbx_seq_one_letter_code
_entity_poly.pdbx_strand_id
1 'polypeptide(L)'
;MIHIVFGAATAGSLKQALREMKQKPVEDIITFDDIYSIGPLTHLHERRGQETRIEWLRHVMSNEFGEFNDMVINQQIMIQQVKDIKDGSHMMIWIGNNAHEQIGLRFAIYLLKGKNVDVSVINTAIAYDHHFNTKTIRMDLRHTGESPSEKFKIIYESKNHFHTISKEERERLQEEWLHIAETDHTLRIWRNEQTINVSEDEFDAYLVKMAKRLHLSEPEEEYIVTPRLIGEVLGHLEQYIGDDFIEYRLKKLIDQGVFAMKGKRTSMRYYSIKLTTFGHEFKKWVCCRDFEHQPYVRIEGTYGGEPFQCGHCQCHLERDDVPISDVLFSKIWNWAIQYGCWFDEETNDLLPEGVEMEKKFNQAGECITEEVKNALSPKYQVEYSPSERQDISFKE
;
A
#
# COMPACT_ATOMS: atom_id res chain seq x y z
N MET A 1 -8.03 27.53 6.08
CA MET A 1 -7.11 26.48 6.54
C MET A 1 -6.26 26.05 5.34
N ILE A 2 -5.04 25.58 5.55
CA ILE A 2 -4.20 25.01 4.47
C ILE A 2 -4.19 23.50 4.63
N HIS A 3 -4.46 22.76 3.55
CA HIS A 3 -4.35 21.31 3.54
C HIS A 3 -3.08 20.89 2.81
N ILE A 4 -2.33 19.95 3.40
CA ILE A 4 -1.27 19.21 2.72
C ILE A 4 -1.77 17.82 2.42
N VAL A 5 -1.56 17.39 1.19
CA VAL A 5 -1.90 16.06 0.69
C VAL A 5 -0.78 15.50 -0.16
N PHE A 6 -0.73 14.18 -0.27
CA PHE A 6 0.26 13.46 -1.07
C PHE A 6 -0.45 12.79 -2.26
N GLY A 7 -0.01 13.14 -3.47
CA GLY A 7 -0.59 12.69 -4.74
C GLY A 7 -1.77 13.52 -5.27
N ALA A 8 -1.82 13.68 -6.59
CA ALA A 8 -2.87 14.42 -7.31
C ALA A 8 -4.29 13.87 -7.10
N ALA A 9 -4.47 12.55 -6.99
CA ALA A 9 -5.78 11.92 -6.76
C ALA A 9 -6.40 12.39 -5.44
N THR A 10 -5.61 12.38 -4.35
CA THR A 10 -6.02 12.89 -3.04
C THR A 10 -6.42 14.37 -3.13
N ALA A 11 -5.60 15.19 -3.80
CA ALA A 11 -5.87 16.61 -3.96
C ALA A 11 -7.19 16.86 -4.70
N GLY A 12 -7.46 16.11 -5.77
CA GLY A 12 -8.69 16.19 -6.56
C GLY A 12 -9.94 15.87 -5.73
N SER A 13 -9.95 14.71 -5.07
CA SER A 13 -11.07 14.24 -4.27
C SER A 13 -11.35 15.15 -3.06
N LEU A 14 -10.30 15.58 -2.35
CA LEU A 14 -10.44 16.50 -1.22
C LEU A 14 -10.96 17.87 -1.69
N LYS A 15 -10.41 18.42 -2.78
CA LYS A 15 -10.86 19.71 -3.33
C LYS A 15 -12.34 19.68 -3.69
N GLN A 16 -12.81 18.59 -4.29
CA GLN A 16 -14.22 18.40 -4.61
C GLN A 16 -15.07 18.36 -3.34
N ALA A 17 -14.65 17.60 -2.32
CA ALA A 17 -15.33 17.52 -1.02
C ALA A 17 -15.46 18.89 -0.35
N LEU A 18 -14.35 19.64 -0.22
CA LEU A 18 -14.33 20.97 0.40
C LEU A 18 -15.22 21.97 -0.35
N ARG A 19 -15.23 21.92 -1.69
CA ARG A 19 -16.09 22.76 -2.53
C ARG A 19 -17.57 22.47 -2.29
N GLU A 20 -17.96 21.21 -2.19
CA GLU A 20 -19.35 20.80 -1.95
C GLU A 20 -19.84 21.17 -0.55
N MET A 21 -18.97 21.08 0.46
CA MET A 21 -19.24 21.53 1.82
C MET A 21 -19.34 23.07 1.95
N LYS A 22 -19.04 23.81 0.88
CA LYS A 22 -19.05 25.29 0.86
C LYS A 22 -18.19 25.90 1.97
N GLN A 23 -17.07 25.26 2.31
CA GLN A 23 -16.11 25.80 3.27
C GLN A 23 -15.62 27.17 2.78
N LYS A 24 -15.80 28.20 3.62
CA LYS A 24 -15.39 29.59 3.34
C LYS A 24 -14.47 30.08 4.46
N PRO A 25 -13.35 30.76 4.14
CA PRO A 25 -12.79 31.01 2.81
C PRO A 25 -12.34 29.73 2.11
N VAL A 26 -12.09 29.80 0.79
CA VAL A 26 -11.57 28.67 0.00
C VAL A 26 -10.30 28.17 0.68
N GLU A 27 -10.32 26.93 1.14
CA GLU A 27 -9.17 26.30 1.76
C GLU A 27 -8.15 25.96 0.68
N ASP A 28 -6.89 26.33 0.92
CA ASP A 28 -5.79 26.09 -0.02
C ASP A 28 -5.29 24.66 0.12
N ILE A 29 -4.96 24.01 -1.00
CA ILE A 29 -4.39 22.65 -1.01
C ILE A 29 -2.98 22.73 -1.61
N ILE A 30 -1.99 22.32 -0.83
CA ILE A 30 -0.61 22.10 -1.27
C ILE A 30 -0.43 20.61 -1.53
N THR A 31 -0.06 20.26 -2.76
CA THR A 31 0.03 18.86 -3.20
C THR A 31 1.49 18.45 -3.33
N PHE A 32 1.87 17.39 -2.62
CA PHE A 32 3.15 16.72 -2.76
C PHE A 32 2.98 15.61 -3.81
N ASP A 33 3.19 15.96 -5.08
CA ASP A 33 2.94 15.09 -6.24
C ASP A 33 4.23 14.36 -6.69
N ASP A 34 4.73 13.49 -5.81
CA ASP A 34 5.93 12.64 -5.98
C ASP A 34 5.68 11.33 -5.22
N ILE A 35 6.43 10.25 -5.45
CA ILE A 35 6.31 8.97 -4.73
C ILE A 35 7.54 8.77 -3.83
N TYR A 36 7.40 9.09 -2.55
CA TYR A 36 8.49 9.03 -1.58
C TYR A 36 8.86 7.62 -1.10
N SER A 37 8.09 6.59 -1.43
CA SER A 37 8.47 5.20 -1.16
C SER A 37 9.62 4.71 -2.06
N ILE A 38 9.90 5.40 -3.17
CA ILE A 38 10.92 5.01 -4.15
C ILE A 38 12.02 6.07 -4.34
N GLY A 39 13.16 5.65 -4.86
CA GLY A 39 14.27 6.49 -5.29
C GLY A 39 15.07 7.12 -4.15
N PRO A 40 16.17 7.81 -4.46
CA PRO A 40 16.94 8.51 -3.44
C PRO A 40 16.11 9.65 -2.84
N LEU A 41 16.17 9.78 -1.52
CA LEU A 41 15.65 10.92 -0.76
C LEU A 41 16.76 11.71 -0.08
N THR A 42 18.01 11.34 -0.34
CA THR A 42 19.19 11.88 0.31
C THR A 42 19.26 13.39 0.06
N HIS A 43 19.29 14.17 1.15
CA HIS A 43 19.24 15.63 1.12
C HIS A 43 18.13 16.24 0.25
N LEU A 44 16.95 15.61 0.09
CA LEU A 44 15.88 16.11 -0.79
C LEU A 44 15.36 17.52 -0.41
N HIS A 45 15.56 17.91 0.84
CA HIS A 45 15.25 19.26 1.32
C HIS A 45 16.25 20.33 0.81
N GLU A 46 17.33 19.92 0.15
CA GLU A 46 18.34 20.76 -0.47
C GLU A 46 18.27 20.67 -2.00
N ARG A 47 18.74 21.72 -2.68
CA ARG A 47 18.75 21.79 -4.14
C ARG A 47 19.53 20.63 -4.79
N ARG A 48 20.68 20.24 -4.20
CA ARG A 48 21.51 19.15 -4.73
C ARG A 48 20.79 17.80 -4.63
N GLY A 49 20.08 17.53 -3.54
CA GLY A 49 19.28 16.33 -3.40
C GLY A 49 18.11 16.30 -4.38
N GLN A 50 17.46 17.45 -4.61
CA GLN A 50 16.41 17.59 -5.64
C GLN A 50 16.94 17.28 -7.04
N GLU A 51 18.08 17.84 -7.43
CA GLU A 51 18.71 17.56 -8.73
C GLU A 51 19.07 16.06 -8.88
N THR A 52 19.57 15.44 -7.82
CA THR A 52 19.86 13.99 -7.79
C THR A 52 18.60 13.15 -7.96
N ARG A 53 17.51 13.51 -7.27
CA ARG A 53 16.22 12.82 -7.37
C ARG A 53 15.59 12.98 -8.75
N ILE A 54 15.61 14.19 -9.31
CA ILE A 54 15.11 14.47 -10.67
C ILE A 54 15.87 13.61 -11.69
N GLU A 55 17.19 13.49 -11.56
CA GLU A 55 17.98 12.67 -12.49
C GLU A 55 17.68 11.18 -12.34
N TRP A 56 17.48 10.68 -11.11
CA TRP A 56 17.04 9.30 -10.90
C TRP A 56 15.65 9.05 -11.51
N LEU A 57 14.68 9.93 -11.26
CA LEU A 57 13.32 9.82 -11.80
C LEU A 57 13.31 9.89 -13.34
N ARG A 58 14.19 10.66 -13.97
CA ARG A 58 14.36 10.71 -15.43
C ARG A 58 14.70 9.34 -16.04
N HIS A 59 15.39 8.48 -15.29
CA HIS A 59 15.75 7.13 -15.73
C HIS A 59 14.66 6.08 -15.44
N VAL A 60 13.79 6.35 -14.48
CA VAL A 60 12.75 5.43 -14.02
C VAL A 60 11.44 5.67 -14.75
N MET A 61 11.01 6.93 -14.83
CA MET A 61 9.71 7.33 -15.35
C MET A 61 9.71 7.47 -16.87
N SER A 62 8.56 7.15 -17.49
CA SER A 62 8.29 7.56 -18.86
C SER A 62 8.01 9.06 -18.94
N ASN A 63 8.53 9.75 -19.98
CA ASN A 63 8.17 11.13 -20.27
C ASN A 63 7.41 11.26 -21.60
N GLU A 64 6.64 10.23 -21.96
CA GLU A 64 5.92 10.17 -23.24
C GLU A 64 4.93 11.33 -23.42
N PHE A 65 4.23 11.71 -22.35
CA PHE A 65 3.18 12.73 -22.38
C PHE A 65 3.57 14.06 -21.70
N GLY A 66 4.85 14.24 -21.35
CA GLY A 66 5.33 15.45 -20.67
C GLY A 66 5.10 15.46 -19.15
N GLU A 67 4.46 14.43 -18.59
CA GLU A 67 4.10 14.31 -17.17
C GLU A 67 5.30 14.49 -16.23
N PHE A 68 6.48 13.97 -16.61
CA PHE A 68 7.70 14.16 -15.83
C PHE A 68 8.12 15.63 -15.73
N ASN A 69 7.97 16.40 -16.81
CA ASN A 69 8.31 17.83 -16.76
C ASN A 69 7.35 18.60 -15.84
N ASP A 70 6.06 18.28 -15.91
CA ASP A 70 5.03 18.88 -15.05
C ASP A 70 5.29 18.53 -13.58
N MET A 71 5.64 17.28 -13.28
CA MET A 71 6.02 16.84 -11.93
C MET A 71 7.21 17.63 -11.39
N VAL A 72 8.28 17.82 -12.17
CA VAL A 72 9.46 18.60 -11.74
C VAL A 72 9.09 20.05 -11.44
N ILE A 73 8.25 20.68 -12.27
CA ILE A 73 7.77 22.04 -12.05
C ILE A 73 6.88 22.11 -10.79
N ASN A 74 5.95 21.17 -10.64
CA ASN A 74 5.04 21.09 -9.51
C ASN A 74 5.79 20.91 -8.18
N GLN A 75 6.89 20.13 -8.18
CA GLN A 75 7.74 19.98 -6.99
C GLN A 75 8.35 21.32 -6.55
N GLN A 76 8.85 22.12 -7.50
CA GLN A 76 9.42 23.45 -7.20
C GLN A 76 8.33 24.41 -6.67
N ILE A 77 7.15 24.39 -7.29
CA ILE A 77 5.99 25.17 -6.84
C ILE A 77 5.60 24.76 -5.43
N MET A 78 5.48 23.46 -5.15
CA MET A 78 5.11 22.94 -3.83
C MET A 78 6.09 23.40 -2.75
N ILE A 79 7.41 23.26 -2.99
CA ILE A 79 8.42 23.71 -2.01
C ILE A 79 8.31 25.20 -1.74
N GLN A 80 8.05 26.01 -2.79
CA GLN A 80 7.86 27.43 -2.65
C GLN A 80 6.58 27.76 -1.88
N GLN A 81 5.46 27.09 -2.17
CA GLN A 81 4.21 27.24 -1.44
C GLN A 81 4.39 26.96 0.06
N VAL A 82 5.11 25.90 0.43
CA VAL A 82 5.41 25.58 1.84
C VAL A 82 6.28 26.67 2.49
N LYS A 83 7.26 27.20 1.77
CA LYS A 83 8.11 28.32 2.25
C LYS A 83 7.33 29.62 2.44
N ASP A 84 6.30 29.85 1.64
CA ASP A 84 5.48 31.08 1.68
C ASP A 84 4.38 31.03 2.75
N ILE A 85 4.20 29.90 3.44
CA ILE A 85 3.26 29.78 4.57
C ILE A 85 3.67 30.78 5.67
N LYS A 86 2.70 31.58 6.09
CA LYS A 86 2.90 32.63 7.11
C LYS A 86 2.83 32.06 8.52
N ASP A 87 3.59 32.63 9.44
CA ASP A 87 3.45 32.34 10.87
C ASP A 87 2.01 32.65 11.36
N GLY A 88 1.53 31.85 12.31
CA GLY A 88 0.15 31.87 12.80
C GLY A 88 -0.87 31.15 11.91
N SER A 89 -0.43 30.54 10.80
CA SER A 89 -1.31 29.70 9.97
C SER A 89 -1.63 28.37 10.64
N HIS A 90 -2.83 27.85 10.38
CA HIS A 90 -3.24 26.51 10.78
C HIS A 90 -3.32 25.58 9.57
N MET A 91 -2.71 24.41 9.71
CA MET A 91 -2.52 23.43 8.65
C MET A 91 -3.11 22.07 9.02
N MET A 92 -3.64 21.38 8.02
CA MET A 92 -4.14 20.01 8.13
C MET A 92 -3.39 19.11 7.14
N ILE A 93 -2.70 18.08 7.63
CA ILE A 93 -1.97 17.12 6.80
C ILE A 93 -2.76 15.81 6.74
N TRP A 94 -3.05 15.33 5.52
CA TRP A 94 -3.73 14.06 5.31
C TRP A 94 -2.73 12.97 5.01
N ILE A 95 -2.77 11.88 5.77
CA ILE A 95 -1.89 10.73 5.62
C ILE A 95 -2.70 9.43 5.64
N GLY A 96 -2.07 8.33 5.26
CA GLY A 96 -2.55 6.96 5.42
C GLY A 96 -1.44 6.05 5.91
N ASN A 97 -1.73 4.74 5.95
CA ASN A 97 -0.82 3.72 6.46
C ASN A 97 0.06 3.14 5.34
N ASN A 98 0.84 3.99 4.68
CA ASN A 98 1.80 3.59 3.64
C ASN A 98 3.09 4.42 3.72
N ALA A 99 4.17 3.88 3.18
CA ALA A 99 5.50 4.48 3.27
C ALA A 99 5.56 5.85 2.59
N HIS A 100 4.87 6.02 1.46
CA HIS A 100 4.87 7.26 0.69
C HIS A 100 4.34 8.45 1.52
N GLU A 101 3.15 8.33 2.09
CA GLU A 101 2.49 9.39 2.85
C GLU A 101 3.16 9.62 4.21
N GLN A 102 3.66 8.54 4.83
CA GLN A 102 4.36 8.60 6.11
C GLN A 102 5.71 9.30 5.98
N ILE A 103 6.48 9.01 4.92
CA ILE A 103 7.70 9.77 4.60
C ILE A 103 7.33 11.21 4.22
N GLY A 104 6.28 11.39 3.43
CA GLY A 104 5.77 12.70 3.03
C GLY A 104 5.45 13.61 4.22
N LEU A 105 4.82 13.08 5.27
CA LEU A 105 4.56 13.81 6.53
C LEU A 105 5.86 14.34 7.14
N ARG A 106 6.87 13.48 7.28
CA ARG A 106 8.17 13.84 7.86
C ARG A 106 8.85 14.93 7.03
N PHE A 107 8.80 14.81 5.71
CA PHE A 107 9.34 15.82 4.81
C PHE A 107 8.61 17.15 4.93
N ALA A 108 7.27 17.15 4.91
CA ALA A 108 6.45 18.36 5.04
C ALA A 108 6.73 19.08 6.37
N ILE A 109 6.79 18.33 7.48
CA ILE A 109 7.10 18.88 8.81
C ILE A 109 8.52 19.45 8.86
N TYR A 110 9.49 18.83 8.18
CA TYR A 110 10.83 19.36 8.09
C TYR A 110 10.92 20.66 7.27
N LEU A 111 10.19 20.76 6.16
CA LEU A 111 10.13 22.00 5.37
C LEU A 111 9.52 23.19 6.16
N LEU A 112 8.70 22.91 7.17
CA LEU A 112 8.13 23.90 8.08
C LEU A 112 9.07 24.29 9.23
N LYS A 113 10.29 23.74 9.30
CA LYS A 113 11.26 24.03 10.37
C LYS A 113 11.51 25.54 10.48
N GLY A 114 11.41 26.07 11.69
CA GLY A 114 11.56 27.49 11.99
C GLY A 114 10.30 28.33 11.81
N LYS A 115 9.20 27.78 11.29
CA LYS A 115 7.90 28.47 11.20
C LYS A 115 7.03 28.21 12.42
N ASN A 116 6.33 29.25 12.87
CA ASN A 116 5.34 29.15 13.94
C ASN A 116 3.97 28.86 13.32
N VAL A 117 3.69 27.59 13.03
CA VAL A 117 2.42 27.14 12.43
C VAL A 117 1.85 25.99 13.24
N ASP A 118 0.54 26.01 13.44
CA ASP A 118 -0.20 24.94 14.08
C ASP A 118 -0.46 23.83 13.06
N VAL A 119 -0.11 22.60 13.38
CA VAL A 119 -0.26 21.47 12.47
C VAL A 119 -1.14 20.40 13.11
N SER A 120 -2.22 20.08 12.43
CA SER A 120 -3.04 18.91 12.69
C SER A 120 -2.87 17.87 11.60
N VAL A 121 -3.08 16.61 11.93
CA VAL A 121 -2.96 15.45 11.05
C VAL A 121 -4.25 14.66 11.11
N ILE A 122 -4.70 14.19 9.95
CA ILE A 122 -5.76 13.18 9.83
C ILE A 122 -5.14 11.94 9.19
N ASN A 123 -5.11 10.83 9.93
CA ASN A 123 -4.84 9.53 9.34
C ASN A 123 -6.13 9.01 8.70
N THR A 124 -6.19 9.10 7.38
CA THR A 124 -7.31 8.71 6.53
C THR A 124 -7.57 7.22 6.63
N ALA A 125 -6.55 6.36 6.75
CA ALA A 125 -6.77 4.92 6.89
C ALA A 125 -7.51 4.60 8.20
N ILE A 126 -7.10 5.22 9.31
CA ILE A 126 -7.76 5.06 10.61
C ILE A 126 -9.16 5.67 10.61
N ALA A 127 -9.31 6.89 10.08
CA ALA A 127 -10.61 7.54 10.01
C ALA A 127 -11.58 6.78 9.09
N TYR A 128 -11.09 6.25 7.97
CA TYR A 128 -11.89 5.48 7.05
C TYR A 128 -12.35 4.17 7.69
N ASP A 129 -11.45 3.47 8.38
CA ASP A 129 -11.80 2.26 9.13
C ASP A 129 -12.89 2.55 10.17
N HIS A 130 -12.73 3.60 10.97
CA HIS A 130 -13.72 3.97 11.99
C HIS A 130 -15.11 4.33 11.42
N HIS A 131 -15.16 5.04 10.29
CA HIS A 131 -16.43 5.56 9.74
C HIS A 131 -17.13 4.62 8.76
N PHE A 132 -16.38 3.76 8.08
CA PHE A 132 -16.91 3.00 6.94
C PHE A 132 -16.66 1.50 7.01
N ASN A 133 -15.66 1.07 7.78
CA ASN A 133 -15.48 -0.36 7.98
C ASN A 133 -16.35 -0.83 9.14
N THR A 134 -17.06 -1.93 8.92
CA THR A 134 -17.78 -2.67 9.95
C THR A 134 -17.07 -4.00 10.18
N LYS A 135 -17.60 -4.86 11.05
CA LYS A 135 -17.10 -6.25 11.17
C LYS A 135 -17.30 -7.05 9.89
N THR A 136 -18.27 -6.65 9.06
CA THR A 136 -18.71 -7.36 7.87
C THR A 136 -18.66 -6.52 6.61
N ILE A 137 -18.02 -5.35 6.57
CA ILE A 137 -17.65 -4.66 5.34
C ILE A 137 -16.33 -3.99 5.66
N ARG A 138 -15.27 -4.39 4.96
CA ARG A 138 -13.95 -3.81 5.17
C ARG A 138 -13.31 -3.47 3.84
N MET A 139 -12.66 -2.32 3.82
CA MET A 139 -11.78 -1.91 2.73
C MET A 139 -10.58 -1.22 3.34
N ASP A 140 -9.40 -1.79 3.09
CA ASP A 140 -8.14 -1.21 3.52
C ASP A 140 -7.62 -0.30 2.42
N LEU A 141 -7.44 0.98 2.75
CA LEU A 141 -6.88 1.97 1.83
C LEU A 141 -5.38 1.74 1.66
N ARG A 142 -4.91 1.54 0.43
CA ARG A 142 -3.48 1.51 0.10
C ARG A 142 -2.86 2.90 0.21
N HIS A 143 -3.63 3.92 -0.12
CA HIS A 143 -3.27 5.32 0.03
C HIS A 143 -4.52 6.19 0.14
N THR A 144 -4.38 7.42 0.67
CA THR A 144 -5.50 8.34 0.91
C THR A 144 -6.29 8.64 -0.36
N GLY A 145 -5.63 8.62 -1.52
CA GLY A 145 -6.23 8.88 -2.84
C GLY A 145 -7.26 7.85 -3.32
N GLU A 146 -7.35 6.68 -2.69
CA GLU A 146 -8.42 5.70 -2.99
C GLU A 146 -9.78 6.10 -2.38
N SER A 147 -9.80 7.09 -1.48
CA SER A 147 -11.05 7.57 -0.89
C SER A 147 -11.79 8.52 -1.86
N PRO A 148 -13.10 8.32 -2.10
CA PRO A 148 -13.92 9.23 -2.89
C PRO A 148 -14.28 10.50 -2.10
N SER A 149 -14.74 11.54 -2.80
CA SER A 149 -15.08 12.84 -2.22
C SER A 149 -16.17 12.76 -1.16
N GLU A 150 -17.13 11.85 -1.29
CA GLU A 150 -18.24 11.65 -0.34
C GLU A 150 -17.72 11.24 1.03
N LYS A 151 -16.71 10.36 1.06
CA LYS A 151 -16.11 9.85 2.30
C LYS A 151 -15.20 10.89 2.95
N PHE A 152 -14.49 11.71 2.17
CA PHE A 152 -13.73 12.85 2.70
C PHE A 152 -14.61 13.84 3.48
N LYS A 153 -15.84 14.13 3.01
CA LYS A 153 -16.76 15.03 3.71
C LYS A 153 -17.08 14.52 5.11
N ILE A 154 -17.46 13.24 5.22
CA ILE A 154 -17.80 12.61 6.50
C ILE A 154 -16.58 12.61 7.44
N ILE A 155 -15.41 12.21 6.95
CA ILE A 155 -14.18 12.22 7.76
C ILE A 155 -13.88 13.63 8.28
N TYR A 156 -13.93 14.63 7.40
CA TYR A 156 -13.61 16.02 7.74
C TYR A 156 -14.61 16.62 8.75
N GLU A 157 -15.90 16.38 8.58
CA GLU A 157 -16.96 16.89 9.45
C GLU A 157 -16.91 16.25 10.85
N SER A 158 -16.48 14.99 10.95
CA SER A 158 -16.45 14.25 12.22
C SER A 158 -15.52 14.88 13.26
N LYS A 159 -14.41 15.50 12.83
CA LYS A 159 -13.32 16.08 13.66
C LYS A 159 -12.67 15.13 14.68
N ASN A 160 -13.22 13.94 14.93
CA ASN A 160 -12.77 12.98 15.94
C ASN A 160 -11.36 12.41 15.67
N HIS A 161 -10.87 12.53 14.43
CA HIS A 161 -9.55 12.03 14.02
C HIS A 161 -8.51 13.14 13.83
N PHE A 162 -8.77 14.35 14.33
CA PHE A 162 -7.85 15.47 14.20
C PHE A 162 -6.81 15.38 15.32
N HIS A 163 -5.62 14.90 14.97
CA HIS A 163 -4.50 14.86 15.90
C HIS A 163 -3.67 16.14 15.78
N THR A 164 -3.53 16.92 16.85
CA THR A 164 -2.65 18.10 16.84
C THR A 164 -1.25 17.69 17.21
N ILE A 165 -0.29 17.96 16.31
CA ILE A 165 1.12 17.62 16.52
C ILE A 165 1.68 18.45 17.69
N SER A 166 2.21 17.77 18.71
CA SER A 166 2.92 18.41 19.81
C SER A 166 4.30 18.93 19.36
N LYS A 167 4.93 19.75 20.20
CA LYS A 167 6.29 20.23 19.91
C LYS A 167 7.29 19.07 19.86
N GLU A 168 7.17 18.12 20.79
CA GLU A 168 8.01 16.93 20.88
C GLU A 168 7.82 16.02 19.66
N GLU A 169 6.58 15.80 19.23
CA GLU A 169 6.28 15.03 18.01
C GLU A 169 6.84 15.72 16.77
N ARG A 170 6.74 17.06 16.70
CA ARG A 170 7.32 17.85 15.62
C ARG A 170 8.84 17.67 15.55
N GLU A 171 9.54 17.75 16.68
CA GLU A 171 10.99 17.54 16.76
C GLU A 171 11.36 16.11 16.31
N ARG A 172 10.64 15.10 16.82
CA ARG A 172 10.84 13.69 16.42
C ARG A 172 10.65 13.48 14.92
N LEU A 173 9.58 14.00 14.32
CA LEU A 173 9.33 13.87 12.88
C LEU A 173 10.41 14.55 12.03
N GLN A 174 11.00 15.66 12.51
CA GLN A 174 12.13 16.31 11.84
C GLN A 174 13.40 15.49 11.93
N GLU A 175 13.69 14.85 13.06
CA GLU A 175 14.82 13.95 13.23
C GLU A 175 14.67 12.69 12.38
N GLU A 176 13.48 12.10 12.33
CA GLU A 176 13.16 10.97 11.47
C GLU A 176 13.37 11.31 9.99
N TRP A 177 12.98 12.52 9.55
CA TRP A 177 13.28 12.99 8.19
C TRP A 177 14.78 13.08 7.93
N LEU A 178 15.55 13.65 8.86
CA LEU A 178 17.00 13.76 8.69
C LEU A 178 17.65 12.38 8.55
N HIS A 179 17.23 11.41 9.36
CA HIS A 179 17.69 10.03 9.23
C HIS A 179 17.39 9.46 7.83
N ILE A 180 16.15 9.62 7.34
CA ILE A 180 15.78 9.21 5.97
C ILE A 180 16.67 9.91 4.93
N ALA A 181 16.89 11.22 5.09
CA ALA A 181 17.66 12.05 4.17
C ALA A 181 19.18 11.82 4.24
N GLU A 182 19.68 11.05 5.20
CA GLU A 182 21.08 10.63 5.29
C GLU A 182 21.32 9.20 4.79
N THR A 183 20.26 8.42 4.61
CA THR A 183 20.35 7.03 4.12
C THR A 183 20.31 6.94 2.60
N ASP A 184 21.17 6.09 2.04
CA ASP A 184 21.19 5.77 0.60
C ASP A 184 20.39 4.48 0.33
N HIS A 185 19.07 4.62 0.33
CA HIS A 185 18.14 3.57 -0.05
C HIS A 185 17.17 4.07 -1.13
N THR A 186 16.73 3.17 -2.01
CA THR A 186 15.84 3.50 -3.13
C THR A 186 14.47 2.83 -3.05
N LEU A 187 14.20 2.00 -2.04
CA LEU A 187 12.88 1.41 -1.83
C LEU A 187 12.55 1.33 -0.34
N ARG A 188 11.34 1.78 0.01
CA ARG A 188 10.75 1.71 1.34
C ARG A 188 9.37 1.11 1.30
N ILE A 189 9.10 0.23 2.26
CA ILE A 189 7.80 -0.41 2.44
C ILE A 189 7.20 -0.02 3.80
N TRP A 190 5.88 -0.10 3.91
CA TRP A 190 5.18 0.02 5.17
C TRP A 190 4.86 -1.36 5.72
N ARG A 191 5.31 -1.64 6.95
CA ARG A 191 5.05 -2.90 7.64
C ARG A 191 5.11 -2.66 9.14
N ASN A 192 4.18 -3.25 9.89
CA ASN A 192 4.11 -3.14 11.35
C ASN A 192 4.17 -1.67 11.83
N GLU A 193 3.39 -0.80 11.17
CA GLU A 193 3.31 0.64 11.47
C GLU A 193 4.64 1.41 11.32
N GLN A 194 5.59 0.84 10.56
CA GLN A 194 6.90 1.42 10.35
C GLN A 194 7.28 1.43 8.88
N THR A 195 8.10 2.43 8.53
CA THR A 195 8.77 2.49 7.23
C THR A 195 10.06 1.67 7.30
N ILE A 196 10.19 0.68 6.43
CA ILE A 196 11.35 -0.23 6.38
C ILE A 196 12.05 -0.04 5.04
N ASN A 197 13.37 0.21 5.09
CA ASN A 197 14.21 0.21 3.91
C ASN A 197 14.43 -1.24 3.43
N VAL A 198 14.24 -1.47 2.13
CA VAL A 198 14.47 -2.78 1.49
C VAL A 198 15.32 -2.61 0.24
N SER A 199 15.78 -3.72 -0.33
CA SER A 199 16.51 -3.70 -1.60
C SER A 199 15.60 -3.25 -2.74
N GLU A 200 16.14 -2.57 -3.74
CA GLU A 200 15.38 -2.10 -4.91
C GLU A 200 14.72 -3.26 -5.69
N ASP A 201 15.31 -4.45 -5.61
CA ASP A 201 14.85 -5.68 -6.26
C ASP A 201 13.88 -6.51 -5.38
N GLU A 202 13.40 -5.98 -4.25
CA GLU A 202 12.54 -6.70 -3.29
C GLU A 202 11.36 -7.38 -4.00
N PHE A 203 10.71 -6.68 -4.92
CA PHE A 203 9.52 -7.16 -5.63
C PHE A 203 9.80 -7.86 -6.96
N ASP A 204 11.06 -8.03 -7.39
CA ASP A 204 11.39 -8.65 -8.68
C ASP A 204 10.82 -10.08 -8.79
N ALA A 205 10.87 -10.83 -7.68
CA ALA A 205 10.30 -12.16 -7.60
C ALA A 205 8.77 -12.16 -7.73
N TYR A 206 8.15 -11.15 -7.15
CA TYR A 206 6.71 -10.94 -7.23
C TYR A 206 6.27 -10.63 -8.66
N LEU A 207 7.02 -9.79 -9.39
CA LEU A 207 6.79 -9.56 -10.82
C LEU A 207 6.85 -10.88 -11.61
N VAL A 208 7.84 -11.75 -11.33
CA VAL A 208 7.95 -13.05 -11.99
C VAL A 208 6.79 -13.98 -11.63
N LYS A 209 6.37 -14.02 -10.36
CA LYS A 209 5.20 -14.79 -9.93
C LYS A 209 3.94 -14.33 -10.67
N MET A 210 3.69 -13.02 -10.73
CA MET A 210 2.52 -12.48 -11.43
C MET A 210 2.57 -12.79 -12.93
N ALA A 211 3.74 -12.74 -13.55
CA ALA A 211 3.89 -13.15 -14.95
C ALA A 211 3.60 -14.64 -15.16
N LYS A 212 4.02 -15.53 -14.24
CA LYS A 212 3.70 -16.97 -14.30
C LYS A 212 2.20 -17.19 -14.20
N ARG A 213 1.54 -16.53 -13.24
CA ARG A 213 0.08 -16.59 -13.05
C ARG A 213 -0.68 -16.19 -14.31
N LEU A 214 -0.28 -15.10 -14.96
CA LEU A 214 -0.91 -14.65 -16.21
C LEU A 214 -0.73 -15.65 -17.38
N HIS A 215 0.45 -16.25 -17.54
CA HIS A 215 0.65 -17.29 -18.58
C HIS A 215 -0.18 -18.55 -18.30
N LEU A 216 -0.43 -18.89 -17.03
CA LEU A 216 -1.29 -20.04 -16.68
C LEU A 216 -2.75 -19.77 -17.02
N SER A 217 -3.23 -18.53 -16.86
CA SER A 217 -4.60 -18.15 -17.22
C SER A 217 -4.83 -18.04 -18.73
N GLU A 218 -3.78 -17.75 -19.51
CA GLU A 218 -3.84 -17.55 -20.96
C GLU A 218 -2.76 -18.37 -21.68
N PRO A 219 -2.85 -19.72 -21.69
CA PRO A 219 -1.78 -20.59 -22.17
C PRO A 219 -1.45 -20.46 -23.67
N GLU A 220 -2.37 -19.89 -24.45
CA GLU A 220 -2.20 -19.65 -25.89
C GLU A 220 -1.42 -18.35 -26.19
N GLU A 221 -1.32 -17.43 -25.23
CA GLU A 221 -0.63 -16.15 -25.42
C GLU A 221 0.86 -16.28 -25.07
N GLU A 222 1.70 -16.17 -26.10
CA GLU A 222 3.15 -16.30 -25.93
C GLU A 222 3.79 -15.07 -25.27
N TYR A 223 3.21 -13.88 -25.46
CA TYR A 223 3.73 -12.62 -24.93
C TYR A 223 2.63 -11.83 -24.21
N ILE A 224 2.90 -11.44 -22.98
CA ILE A 224 2.01 -10.59 -22.17
C ILE A 224 2.29 -9.11 -22.51
N VAL A 225 1.25 -8.35 -22.82
CA VAL A 225 1.38 -6.89 -22.92
C VAL A 225 1.78 -6.30 -21.56
N THR A 226 2.82 -5.49 -21.51
CA THR A 226 3.40 -5.01 -20.24
C THR A 226 2.39 -4.35 -19.29
N PRO A 227 1.42 -3.52 -19.75
CA PRO A 227 0.43 -2.92 -18.86
C PRO A 227 -0.44 -3.96 -18.13
N ARG A 228 -0.68 -5.14 -18.72
CA ARG A 228 -1.44 -6.22 -18.08
C ARG A 228 -0.69 -6.79 -16.89
N LEU A 229 0.62 -7.00 -17.02
CA LEU A 229 1.48 -7.47 -15.92
C LEU A 229 1.58 -6.41 -14.81
N ILE A 230 1.85 -5.14 -15.18
CA ILE A 230 1.95 -4.05 -14.20
C ILE A 230 0.63 -3.89 -13.44
N GLY A 231 -0.50 -3.95 -14.14
CA GLY A 231 -1.83 -3.91 -13.51
C GLY A 231 -2.11 -5.09 -12.58
N GLU A 232 -1.68 -6.30 -12.93
CA GLU A 232 -1.78 -7.47 -12.04
C GLU A 232 -0.95 -7.25 -10.77
N VAL A 233 0.29 -6.76 -10.91
CA VAL A 233 1.16 -6.46 -9.77
C VAL A 233 0.54 -5.38 -8.89
N LEU A 234 0.10 -4.25 -9.45
CA LEU A 234 -0.53 -3.17 -8.68
C LEU A 234 -1.84 -3.59 -8.01
N GLY A 235 -2.60 -4.47 -8.65
CA GLY A 235 -3.88 -4.97 -8.13
C GLY A 235 -3.73 -5.78 -6.85
N HIS A 236 -2.61 -6.50 -6.70
CA HIS A 236 -2.36 -7.40 -5.58
C HIS A 236 -1.25 -6.92 -4.62
N LEU A 237 -0.42 -5.96 -5.04
CA LEU A 237 0.62 -5.38 -4.19
C LEU A 237 0.03 -4.35 -3.23
N GLU A 238 0.20 -4.59 -1.94
CA GLU A 238 -0.26 -3.68 -0.87
C GLU A 238 0.61 -2.41 -0.74
N GLN A 239 1.81 -2.44 -1.31
CA GLN A 239 2.80 -1.36 -1.19
C GLN A 239 2.63 -0.32 -2.29
N TYR A 240 2.43 0.93 -1.90
CA TYR A 240 2.30 2.05 -2.83
C TYR A 240 3.66 2.49 -3.38
N ILE A 241 4.07 1.94 -4.53
CA ILE A 241 5.37 2.20 -5.17
C ILE A 241 5.29 2.73 -6.61
N GLY A 242 4.09 2.77 -7.21
CA GLY A 242 3.84 3.31 -8.55
C GLY A 242 4.15 2.34 -9.70
N ASP A 243 3.48 2.54 -10.84
CA ASP A 243 3.64 1.77 -12.07
C ASP A 243 5.00 2.02 -12.75
N ASP A 244 5.48 3.27 -12.78
CA ASP A 244 6.79 3.61 -13.35
C ASP A 244 7.94 2.84 -12.67
N PHE A 245 7.90 2.68 -11.34
CA PHE A 245 8.92 1.91 -10.63
C PHE A 245 8.84 0.42 -10.95
N ILE A 246 7.63 -0.15 -11.03
CA ILE A 246 7.42 -1.54 -11.44
C ILE A 246 7.92 -1.75 -12.87
N GLU A 247 7.64 -0.83 -13.79
CA GLU A 247 8.15 -0.89 -15.16
C GLU A 247 9.69 -0.82 -15.18
N TYR A 248 10.28 0.07 -14.38
CA TYR A 248 11.72 0.18 -14.23
C TYR A 248 12.35 -1.13 -13.74
N ARG A 249 11.75 -1.80 -12.75
CA ARG A 249 12.21 -3.13 -12.29
C ARG A 249 12.03 -4.20 -13.37
N LEU A 250 10.92 -4.20 -14.10
CA LEU A 250 10.71 -5.10 -15.22
C LEU A 250 11.77 -4.91 -16.31
N LYS A 251 12.13 -3.67 -16.62
CA LYS A 251 13.23 -3.34 -17.55
C LYS A 251 14.56 -3.92 -17.08
N LYS A 252 14.86 -3.91 -15.77
CA LYS A 252 16.06 -4.57 -15.22
C LYS A 252 16.00 -6.10 -15.38
N LEU A 253 14.85 -6.70 -15.15
CA LEU A 253 14.65 -8.14 -15.32
C LEU A 253 14.77 -8.57 -16.80
N ILE A 254 14.37 -7.71 -17.74
CA ILE A 254 14.65 -7.91 -19.17
C ILE A 254 16.16 -7.89 -19.44
N ASP A 255 16.90 -6.91 -18.90
CA ASP A 255 18.36 -6.83 -19.07
C ASP A 255 19.09 -8.04 -18.47
N GLN A 256 18.56 -8.60 -17.39
CA GLN A 256 19.05 -9.82 -16.74
C GLN A 256 18.67 -11.11 -17.48
N GLY A 257 17.86 -11.02 -18.55
CA GLY A 257 17.42 -12.18 -19.33
C GLY A 257 16.31 -13.01 -18.68
N VAL A 258 15.66 -12.51 -17.60
CA VAL A 258 14.49 -13.14 -16.96
C VAL A 258 13.28 -13.08 -17.91
N PHE A 259 13.13 -11.95 -18.61
CA PHE A 259 12.09 -11.76 -19.61
C PHE A 259 12.68 -11.50 -20.99
N ALA A 260 12.10 -12.14 -22.02
CA ALA A 260 12.26 -11.72 -23.40
C ALA A 260 11.30 -10.56 -23.68
N MET A 261 11.70 -9.63 -24.55
CA MET A 261 10.92 -8.45 -24.92
C MET A 261 10.66 -8.40 -26.43
N LYS A 262 9.45 -8.01 -26.82
CA LYS A 262 9.08 -7.66 -28.19
C LYS A 262 8.46 -6.27 -28.21
N GLY A 263 8.96 -5.37 -29.06
CA GLY A 263 8.43 -4.01 -29.21
C GLY A 263 9.47 -2.93 -28.87
N LYS A 264 8.99 -1.72 -28.52
CA LYS A 264 9.83 -0.57 -28.19
C LYS A 264 9.88 -0.35 -26.69
N ARG A 265 11.09 -0.24 -26.13
CA ARG A 265 11.33 -0.09 -24.68
C ARG A 265 11.02 1.31 -24.11
N THR A 266 10.47 2.21 -24.91
CA THR A 266 10.28 3.63 -24.54
C THR A 266 9.27 3.83 -23.42
N SER A 267 8.24 2.98 -23.34
CA SER A 267 7.14 3.06 -22.37
C SER A 267 6.45 1.69 -22.32
N MET A 268 5.87 1.32 -21.17
CA MET A 268 5.17 0.05 -20.97
C MET A 268 4.13 -0.24 -22.06
N ARG A 269 3.56 0.81 -22.66
CA ARG A 269 2.53 0.71 -23.70
C ARG A 269 3.02 0.08 -25.01
N TYR A 270 4.33 0.03 -25.24
CA TYR A 270 4.92 -0.30 -26.54
C TYR A 270 5.71 -1.60 -26.62
N TYR A 271 5.73 -2.37 -25.54
CA TYR A 271 6.37 -3.69 -25.57
C TYR A 271 5.57 -4.72 -24.79
N SER A 272 5.76 -5.96 -25.21
CA SER A 272 5.26 -7.15 -24.54
C SER A 272 6.43 -7.99 -24.06
N ILE A 273 6.19 -8.78 -23.01
CA ILE A 273 7.20 -9.60 -22.34
C ILE A 273 6.79 -11.07 -22.33
N LYS A 274 7.79 -11.94 -22.25
CA LYS A 274 7.61 -13.39 -22.08
C LYS A 274 8.66 -13.90 -21.09
N LEU A 275 8.28 -14.81 -20.19
CA LEU A 275 9.28 -15.46 -19.34
C LEU A 275 10.24 -16.31 -20.20
N THR A 276 11.53 -16.12 -19.99
CA THR A 276 12.53 -17.01 -20.61
C THR A 276 12.63 -18.31 -19.81
N THR A 277 13.34 -19.30 -20.36
CA THR A 277 13.71 -20.51 -19.59
C THR A 277 14.40 -20.14 -18.27
N PHE A 278 15.27 -19.13 -18.29
CA PHE A 278 15.92 -18.61 -17.09
C PHE A 278 14.91 -17.98 -16.12
N GLY A 279 13.95 -17.19 -16.63
CA GLY A 279 12.90 -16.58 -15.81
C GLY A 279 11.96 -17.61 -15.15
N HIS A 280 11.68 -18.74 -15.81
CA HIS A 280 10.92 -19.83 -15.17
C HIS A 280 11.64 -20.38 -13.94
N GLU A 281 12.97 -20.42 -13.96
CA GLU A 281 13.82 -20.86 -12.87
C GLU A 281 14.18 -19.75 -11.87
N PHE A 282 13.70 -18.52 -12.07
CA PHE A 282 13.96 -17.41 -11.15
C PHE A 282 13.37 -17.74 -9.77
N LYS A 283 14.28 -18.01 -8.82
CA LYS A 283 13.98 -18.43 -7.46
C LYS A 283 14.33 -17.30 -6.50
N LYS A 284 13.41 -16.36 -6.37
CA LYS A 284 13.30 -15.50 -5.18
C LYS A 284 11.87 -15.75 -4.66
N TRP A 285 11.73 -16.10 -3.38
CA TRP A 285 10.43 -16.49 -2.83
C TRP A 285 9.63 -15.22 -2.51
N VAL A 286 8.32 -15.26 -2.74
CA VAL A 286 7.46 -14.07 -2.77
C VAL A 286 6.92 -13.68 -1.39
N CYS A 287 6.83 -14.63 -0.47
CA CYS A 287 6.70 -14.31 0.94
C CYS A 287 7.88 -14.92 1.70
N CYS A 288 8.02 -14.66 3.01
CA CYS A 288 9.03 -15.17 3.95
C CYS A 288 10.38 -15.69 3.38
N ARG A 289 11.24 -14.72 3.01
CA ARG A 289 12.72 -14.74 2.86
C ARG A 289 13.42 -16.10 3.04
N ASP A 290 14.00 -16.57 1.94
CA ASP A 290 14.98 -17.65 1.83
C ASP A 290 14.55 -19.04 2.36
N PHE A 291 15.00 -20.07 1.66
CA PHE A 291 14.74 -21.49 1.93
C PHE A 291 15.24 -22.00 3.31
N GLU A 292 15.60 -21.10 4.24
CA GLU A 292 16.08 -21.44 5.59
C GLU A 292 14.96 -21.95 6.51
N HIS A 293 13.71 -21.52 6.29
CA HIS A 293 12.57 -21.91 7.12
C HIS A 293 11.48 -22.61 6.30
N GLN A 294 10.81 -23.55 6.94
CA GLN A 294 9.67 -24.26 6.35
C GLN A 294 8.53 -23.27 6.08
N PRO A 295 7.94 -23.21 4.87
CA PRO A 295 6.82 -22.34 4.57
C PRO A 295 5.70 -22.45 5.62
N TYR A 296 5.24 -21.32 6.14
CA TYR A 296 4.27 -21.26 7.22
C TYR A 296 3.00 -20.54 6.76
N VAL A 297 1.90 -21.29 6.68
CA VAL A 297 0.56 -20.78 6.32
C VAL A 297 -0.29 -20.67 7.58
N ARG A 298 -0.79 -19.47 7.85
CA ARG A 298 -1.86 -19.22 8.81
C ARG A 298 -3.18 -19.13 8.06
N ILE A 299 -4.18 -19.89 8.49
CA ILE A 299 -5.54 -19.83 7.96
C ILE A 299 -6.38 -19.03 8.93
N GLU A 300 -6.98 -17.96 8.43
CA GLU A 300 -7.76 -17.02 9.25
C GLU A 300 -9.03 -16.65 8.50
N GLY A 301 -10.15 -16.62 9.23
CA GLY A 301 -11.39 -16.08 8.70
C GLY A 301 -11.31 -14.56 8.76
N THR A 302 -11.46 -13.89 7.63
CA THR A 302 -11.50 -12.42 7.58
C THR A 302 -12.62 -11.98 6.66
N TYR A 303 -13.22 -10.83 6.94
CA TYR A 303 -14.24 -10.30 6.05
C TYR A 303 -13.59 -9.63 4.82
N GLY A 304 -13.79 -10.20 3.63
CA GLY A 304 -13.28 -9.64 2.37
C GLY A 304 -11.78 -9.82 2.13
N GLY A 305 -11.05 -10.46 3.04
CA GLY A 305 -9.63 -10.76 2.90
C GLY A 305 -9.35 -12.17 2.37
N GLU A 306 -8.09 -12.41 1.98
CA GLU A 306 -7.63 -13.75 1.63
C GLU A 306 -7.51 -14.60 2.91
N PRO A 307 -8.03 -15.85 2.93
CA PRO A 307 -8.04 -16.67 4.14
C PRO A 307 -6.66 -17.24 4.49
N PHE A 308 -5.62 -16.88 3.74
CA PHE A 308 -4.25 -17.36 3.91
C PHE A 308 -3.30 -16.20 4.18
N GLN A 309 -2.44 -16.37 5.17
CA GLN A 309 -1.38 -15.42 5.50
C GLN A 309 -0.07 -16.15 5.79
N CYS A 310 1.10 -15.52 5.59
CA CYS A 310 2.35 -16.12 6.06
C CYS A 310 2.44 -16.00 7.58
N GLY A 311 2.58 -17.12 8.28
CA GLY A 311 2.69 -17.11 9.74
C GLY A 311 3.95 -16.43 10.29
N HIS A 312 4.95 -16.10 9.46
CA HIS A 312 6.15 -15.36 9.90
C HIS A 312 6.03 -13.83 9.77
N CYS A 313 5.44 -13.32 8.70
CA CYS A 313 5.40 -11.88 8.43
C CYS A 313 3.99 -11.31 8.23
N GLN A 314 2.96 -12.17 8.30
CA GLN A 314 1.55 -11.82 8.16
C GLN A 314 1.17 -11.18 6.81
N CYS A 315 2.01 -11.34 5.77
CA CYS A 315 1.61 -11.02 4.40
C CYS A 315 0.38 -11.86 4.00
N HIS A 316 -0.54 -11.32 3.20
CA HIS A 316 -1.55 -12.14 2.53
C HIS A 316 -0.86 -13.09 1.54
N LEU A 317 -1.33 -14.34 1.52
CA LEU A 317 -0.90 -15.37 0.59
C LEU A 317 -2.00 -15.60 -0.44
N GLU A 318 -1.65 -15.41 -1.70
CA GLU A 318 -2.59 -15.63 -2.80
C GLU A 318 -2.84 -17.14 -2.96
N ARG A 319 -3.90 -17.48 -3.71
CA ARG A 319 -4.24 -18.86 -4.07
C ARG A 319 -3.01 -19.68 -4.52
N ASP A 320 -2.16 -19.09 -5.35
CA ASP A 320 -1.03 -19.81 -5.95
C ASP A 320 0.13 -20.04 -4.97
N ASP A 321 0.14 -19.37 -3.81
CA ASP A 321 1.16 -19.56 -2.77
C ASP A 321 0.89 -20.79 -1.89
N VAL A 322 -0.35 -21.29 -1.89
CA VAL A 322 -0.82 -22.40 -1.08
C VAL A 322 -1.25 -23.55 -2.00
N PRO A 323 -0.38 -24.55 -2.27
CA PRO A 323 -0.60 -25.56 -3.30
C PRO A 323 -1.57 -26.67 -2.85
N ILE A 324 -2.81 -26.29 -2.60
CA ILE A 324 -3.94 -27.18 -2.27
C ILE A 324 -4.84 -27.41 -3.49
N SER A 325 -5.70 -28.43 -3.43
CA SER A 325 -6.65 -28.71 -4.51
C SER A 325 -7.73 -27.63 -4.60
N ASP A 326 -8.28 -27.41 -5.79
CA ASP A 326 -9.39 -26.49 -6.03
C ASP A 326 -10.60 -26.77 -5.14
N VAL A 327 -10.87 -28.05 -4.86
CA VAL A 327 -11.95 -28.47 -3.98
C VAL A 327 -11.72 -27.98 -2.55
N LEU A 328 -10.50 -28.14 -2.04
CA LEU A 328 -10.14 -27.69 -0.70
C LEU A 328 -10.10 -26.17 -0.62
N PHE A 329 -9.58 -25.50 -1.64
CA PHE A 329 -9.61 -24.04 -1.75
C PHE A 329 -11.05 -23.49 -1.74
N SER A 330 -11.95 -24.04 -2.57
CA SER A 330 -13.37 -23.63 -2.57
C SER A 330 -14.05 -23.88 -1.22
N LYS A 331 -13.69 -24.96 -0.52
CA LYS A 331 -14.20 -25.23 0.83
C LYS A 331 -13.75 -24.17 1.84
N ILE A 332 -12.47 -23.79 1.80
CA ILE A 332 -11.91 -22.70 2.64
C ILE A 332 -12.60 -21.39 2.29
N TRP A 333 -12.73 -21.05 1.01
CA TRP A 333 -13.38 -19.82 0.58
C TRP A 333 -14.84 -19.75 1.05
N ASN A 334 -15.60 -20.83 0.87
CA ASN A 334 -16.99 -20.91 1.32
C ASN A 334 -17.12 -20.82 2.84
N TRP A 335 -16.13 -21.31 3.59
CA TRP A 335 -16.06 -21.10 5.03
C TRP A 335 -15.76 -19.62 5.33
N ALA A 336 -14.72 -19.05 4.73
CA ALA A 336 -14.26 -17.68 4.98
C ALA A 336 -15.36 -16.63 4.71
N ILE A 337 -16.17 -16.78 3.66
CA ILE A 337 -17.28 -15.86 3.38
C ILE A 337 -18.41 -15.89 4.44
N GLN A 338 -18.43 -16.90 5.32
CA GLN A 338 -19.37 -16.94 6.46
C GLN A 338 -18.86 -16.13 7.66
N TYR A 339 -17.63 -15.61 7.58
CA TYR A 339 -17.05 -14.81 8.65
C TYR A 339 -17.92 -13.57 8.90
N GLY A 340 -18.27 -13.34 10.17
CA GLY A 340 -19.08 -12.20 10.58
C GLY A 340 -20.59 -12.37 10.47
N CYS A 341 -21.11 -13.50 9.93
CA CYS A 341 -22.56 -13.77 9.86
C CYS A 341 -23.27 -13.85 11.22
N TRP A 342 -22.54 -13.75 12.33
CA TRP A 342 -23.06 -13.73 13.68
C TRP A 342 -23.24 -12.33 14.29
N PHE A 343 -22.97 -11.27 13.52
CA PHE A 343 -23.24 -9.89 13.91
C PHE A 343 -24.24 -9.22 12.96
N ASP A 344 -24.98 -8.26 13.50
CA ASP A 344 -25.70 -7.26 12.72
C ASP A 344 -24.68 -6.27 12.15
N GLU A 345 -24.72 -6.07 10.84
CA GLU A 345 -23.77 -5.23 10.11
C GLU A 345 -23.94 -3.74 10.41
N GLU A 346 -25.17 -3.29 10.66
CA GLU A 346 -25.49 -1.88 10.88
C GLU A 346 -25.25 -1.49 12.34
N THR A 347 -25.66 -2.33 13.29
CA THR A 347 -25.54 -2.01 14.72
C THR A 347 -24.26 -2.55 15.36
N ASN A 348 -23.54 -3.44 14.66
CA ASN A 348 -22.35 -4.13 15.16
C ASN A 348 -22.62 -5.04 16.38
N ASP A 349 -23.90 -5.28 16.69
CA ASP A 349 -24.35 -6.15 17.78
C ASP A 349 -24.33 -7.61 17.37
N LEU A 350 -24.29 -8.52 18.35
CA LEU A 350 -24.46 -9.94 18.08
C LEU A 350 -25.90 -10.25 17.72
N LEU A 351 -26.08 -11.08 16.69
CA LEU A 351 -27.36 -11.70 16.42
C LEU A 351 -27.74 -12.66 17.56
N PRO A 352 -29.04 -12.97 17.72
CA PRO A 352 -29.46 -14.09 18.55
C PRO A 352 -28.68 -15.36 18.17
N GLU A 353 -28.11 -16.05 19.15
CA GLU A 353 -27.22 -17.22 18.96
C GLU A 353 -25.85 -16.94 18.31
N GLY A 354 -25.46 -15.67 18.12
CA GLY A 354 -24.21 -15.30 17.46
C GLY A 354 -22.95 -15.91 18.08
N VAL A 355 -22.93 -16.12 19.40
CA VAL A 355 -21.83 -16.82 20.11
C VAL A 355 -21.69 -18.27 19.65
N GLU A 356 -22.81 -18.97 19.49
CA GLU A 356 -22.80 -20.36 19.06
C GLU A 356 -22.47 -20.47 17.56
N MET A 357 -22.86 -19.47 16.77
CA MET A 357 -22.48 -19.35 15.37
C MET A 357 -20.96 -19.15 15.20
N GLU A 358 -20.36 -18.24 15.95
CA GLU A 358 -18.89 -18.02 15.98
C GLU A 358 -18.14 -19.29 16.38
N LYS A 359 -18.65 -20.00 17.40
CA LYS A 359 -18.06 -21.27 17.83
C LYS A 359 -18.10 -22.33 16.74
N LYS A 360 -19.23 -22.47 16.02
CA LYS A 360 -19.36 -23.38 14.87
C LYS A 360 -18.42 -22.97 13.73
N PHE A 361 -18.29 -21.68 13.48
CA PHE A 361 -17.34 -21.13 12.50
C PHE A 361 -15.90 -21.54 12.84
N ASN A 362 -15.49 -21.37 14.11
CA ASN A 362 -14.16 -21.76 14.58
C ASN A 362 -13.91 -23.26 14.49
N GLN A 363 -14.88 -24.08 14.88
CA GLN A 363 -14.78 -25.54 14.74
C GLN A 363 -14.62 -25.98 13.27
N ALA A 364 -15.33 -25.33 12.35
CA ALA A 364 -15.17 -25.60 10.92
C ALA A 364 -13.78 -25.18 10.42
N GLY A 365 -13.28 -24.03 10.86
CA GLY A 365 -11.94 -23.53 10.54
C GLY A 365 -10.83 -24.47 11.01
N GLU A 366 -10.92 -25.00 12.22
CA GLU A 366 -10.00 -26.03 12.75
C GLU A 366 -10.00 -27.30 11.89
N CYS A 367 -11.19 -27.82 11.55
CA CYS A 367 -11.32 -29.02 10.72
C CYS A 367 -10.68 -28.83 9.33
N ILE A 368 -10.97 -27.70 8.70
CA ILE A 368 -10.43 -27.34 7.39
C ILE A 368 -8.90 -27.17 7.46
N THR A 369 -8.39 -26.56 8.53
CA THR A 369 -6.95 -26.37 8.72
C THR A 369 -6.22 -27.71 8.83
N GLU A 370 -6.78 -28.70 9.51
CA GLU A 370 -6.19 -30.05 9.56
C GLU A 370 -6.20 -30.75 8.19
N GLU A 371 -7.22 -30.52 7.34
CA GLU A 371 -7.20 -31.00 5.94
C GLU A 371 -6.07 -30.34 5.14
N VAL A 372 -5.86 -29.03 5.28
CA VAL A 372 -4.76 -28.30 4.62
C VAL A 372 -3.40 -28.78 5.12
N LYS A 373 -3.26 -28.97 6.43
CA LYS A 373 -2.05 -29.50 7.04
C LYS A 373 -1.71 -30.88 6.49
N ASN A 374 -2.70 -31.76 6.34
CA ASN A 374 -2.49 -33.07 5.72
C ASN A 374 -2.09 -32.96 4.24
N ALA A 375 -2.69 -32.04 3.48
CA ALA A 375 -2.38 -31.84 2.07
C ALA A 375 -0.97 -31.26 1.83
N LEU A 376 -0.49 -30.42 2.75
CA LEU A 376 0.79 -29.71 2.61
C LEU A 376 1.93 -30.33 3.43
N SER A 377 1.64 -31.29 4.31
CA SER A 377 2.63 -32.00 5.11
C SER A 377 3.58 -32.84 4.24
N PRO A 378 4.87 -32.94 4.59
CA PRO A 378 5.55 -32.28 5.71
C PRO A 378 6.20 -30.95 5.28
N LYS A 379 5.84 -30.40 4.12
CA LYS A 379 6.55 -29.26 3.52
C LYS A 379 6.13 -27.92 4.10
N TYR A 380 4.94 -27.80 4.67
CA TYR A 380 4.42 -26.56 5.23
C TYR A 380 4.08 -26.72 6.71
N GLN A 381 4.41 -25.71 7.50
CA GLN A 381 3.77 -25.47 8.79
C GLN A 381 2.41 -24.83 8.50
N VAL A 382 1.36 -25.32 9.16
CA VAL A 382 0.00 -24.81 8.97
C VAL A 382 -0.63 -24.59 10.35
N GLU A 383 -1.20 -23.41 10.58
CA GLU A 383 -1.88 -23.03 11.81
C GLU A 383 -3.24 -22.39 11.51
N TYR A 384 -4.18 -22.58 12.44
CA TYR A 384 -5.47 -21.90 12.44
C TYR A 384 -5.43 -20.69 13.36
N SER A 385 -5.89 -19.54 12.88
CA SER A 385 -6.16 -18.35 13.71
C SER A 385 -7.67 -18.25 13.95
N PRO A 386 -8.15 -18.51 15.18
CA PRO A 386 -9.58 -18.43 15.48
C PRO A 386 -10.10 -16.99 15.42
N SER A 387 -11.39 -16.86 15.10
CA SER A 387 -12.13 -15.65 15.43
C SER A 387 -12.13 -15.49 16.94
N GLU A 388 -11.45 -14.46 17.45
CA GLU A 388 -11.52 -14.06 18.85
C GLU A 388 -12.18 -12.69 18.95
N ARG A 389 -13.19 -12.59 19.84
CA ARG A 389 -13.88 -11.33 20.18
C ARG A 389 -12.97 -10.14 20.56
N GLN A 390 -11.66 -10.33 20.72
CA GLN A 390 -10.74 -9.34 21.28
C GLN A 390 -9.88 -8.54 20.29
N ASP A 391 -9.88 -8.84 18.99
CA ASP A 391 -8.96 -8.16 18.06
C ASP A 391 -9.49 -6.90 17.37
N ILE A 392 -10.40 -6.16 18.02
CA ILE A 392 -10.46 -4.69 17.87
C ILE A 392 -10.79 -4.07 19.22
N SER A 393 -9.85 -4.18 20.18
CA SER A 393 -9.81 -3.18 21.24
C SER A 393 -9.44 -1.85 20.59
N PHE A 394 -10.42 -0.96 20.43
CA PHE A 394 -10.14 0.47 20.31
C PHE A 394 -9.38 0.85 21.58
N LYS A 395 -8.05 0.94 21.49
CA LYS A 395 -7.27 1.67 22.49
C LYS A 395 -7.65 3.13 22.30
N GLU A 396 -8.37 3.63 23.30
CA GLU A 396 -8.74 5.04 23.46
C GLU A 396 -7.57 6.00 23.25
#